data_AF-A0A5C6DZJ9-F1
#
_entry.id   AF-A0A5C6DZJ9-F1
#
_cell.length_a   1.000
_cell.length_b   1.000
_cell.length_c   1.000
_cell.angle_alpha   90.00
_cell.angle_beta   90.00
_cell.angle_gamma   90.00
#
_symmetry.space_group_name_H-M   'P 1'
#
loop_
_entity.id
_entity.type
_entity.pdbx_description
1 polymer ?
#
loop_
_entity_poly.entity_id
_entity_poly.type
_entity_poly.pdbx_seq_one_letter_code
_entity_poly.pdbx_strand_id
1 'polypeptide(L)'
;MPETQIDNSILNCQLISVPYSTVLQAIKATRSDPFNMTIRCQFEWAAIAQCVNQGIDACSVKERDVYENGHCSISPMSLCVLLRRLGDSDFRGTNEHSAEDLWDAAISLQSSIFIVLGIDDCGQYVGREAMGLE
;
A
#
# COMPACT_ATOMS: atom_id res chain seq x y z
N MET A 1 4.33 11.78 27.14
CA MET A 1 3.27 11.05 26.41
C MET A 1 3.96 9.93 25.68
N PRO A 2 3.52 8.67 25.78
CA PRO A 2 4.19 7.61 25.04
C PRO A 2 3.87 7.81 23.56
N GLU A 3 4.87 8.15 22.78
CA GLU A 3 4.82 8.03 21.32
C GLU A 3 4.38 6.60 21.03
N THR A 4 3.18 6.43 20.49
CA THR A 4 2.70 5.13 20.06
C THR A 4 3.70 4.68 19.01
N GLN A 5 4.54 3.72 19.37
CA GLN A 5 5.56 3.17 18.50
C GLN A 5 4.82 2.53 17.34
N ILE A 6 4.60 3.30 16.27
CA ILE A 6 4.07 2.78 15.02
C ILE A 6 5.11 1.76 14.60
N ASP A 7 4.73 0.49 14.60
CA ASP A 7 5.55 -0.56 14.04
C ASP A 7 5.80 -0.16 12.57
N ASN A 8 7.02 0.30 12.28
CA ASN A 8 7.41 0.91 11.01
C ASN A 8 7.75 -0.18 9.99
N SER A 9 6.93 -1.22 9.96
CA SER A 9 7.09 -2.39 9.14
C SER A 9 5.75 -2.80 8.52
N ILE A 10 5.82 -3.40 7.35
CA ILE A 10 4.69 -3.90 6.56
C ILE A 10 4.89 -5.41 6.45
N LEU A 11 3.89 -6.21 6.79
CA LEU A 11 3.92 -7.63 6.46
C LEU A 11 3.44 -7.81 5.02
N ASN A 12 4.26 -8.45 4.20
CA ASN A 12 3.86 -8.85 2.85
C ASN A 12 3.06 -10.15 2.87
N CYS A 13 2.57 -10.57 1.69
CA CYS A 13 1.80 -11.80 1.51
C CYS A 13 2.54 -13.09 1.93
N GLN A 14 3.87 -13.06 2.01
CA GLN A 14 4.73 -14.16 2.46
C GLN A 14 5.05 -14.07 3.97
N LEU A 15 4.41 -13.16 4.70
CA LEU A 15 4.66 -12.86 6.12
C LEU A 15 6.07 -12.33 6.39
N ILE A 16 6.70 -11.74 5.37
CA ILE A 16 8.01 -11.10 5.47
C ILE A 16 7.81 -9.62 5.83
N SER A 17 8.57 -9.17 6.82
CA SER A 17 8.56 -7.80 7.30
C SER A 17 9.36 -6.89 6.37
N VAL A 18 8.68 -5.93 5.75
CA VAL A 18 9.24 -4.88 4.89
C VAL A 18 9.28 -3.57 5.67
N PRO A 19 10.47 -3.04 6.01
CA PRO A 19 10.58 -1.76 6.69
C PRO A 19 10.03 -0.60 5.85
N TYR A 20 9.42 0.39 6.49
CA TYR A 20 8.99 1.62 5.81
C TYR A 20 10.16 2.31 5.10
N SER A 21 11.37 2.23 5.65
CA SER A 21 12.57 2.79 5.02
C SER A 21 12.84 2.20 3.64
N THR A 22 12.54 0.92 3.41
CA THR A 22 12.69 0.26 2.11
C THR A 22 11.72 0.85 1.09
N VAL A 23 10.45 1.03 1.48
CA VAL A 23 9.43 1.66 0.62
C VAL A 23 9.81 3.11 0.30
N LEU A 24 10.25 3.88 1.30
CA LEU A 24 10.68 5.26 1.11
C LEU A 24 11.93 5.36 0.22
N GLN A 25 12.86 4.40 0.33
CA GLN A 25 14.02 4.30 -0.56
C GLN A 25 13.59 4.02 -2.00
N ALA A 26 12.68 3.07 -2.21
CA ALA A 26 12.16 2.71 -3.52
C ALA A 26 11.45 3.88 -4.21
N ILE A 27 10.63 4.62 -3.46
CA ILE A 27 9.96 5.82 -3.96
C ILE A 27 10.96 6.90 -4.38
N LYS A 28 12.00 7.16 -3.57
CA LYS A 28 13.05 8.12 -3.91
C LYS A 28 13.81 7.72 -5.17
N ALA A 29 14.16 6.43 -5.29
CA ALA A 29 14.89 5.91 -6.43
C ALA A 29 14.07 5.99 -7.73
N THR A 30 12.76 5.76 -7.65
CA THR A 30 11.83 5.86 -8.78
C THR A 30 11.34 7.29 -9.05
N ARG A 31 11.71 8.26 -8.20
CA ARG A 31 11.21 9.65 -8.22
C ARG A 31 9.68 9.74 -8.17
N SER A 32 9.04 8.80 -7.47
CA SER A 32 7.58 8.66 -7.38
C SER A 32 7.00 9.39 -6.17
N ASP A 33 7.22 10.70 -6.06
CA ASP A 33 6.66 11.56 -5.01
C ASP A 33 5.77 12.66 -5.64
N PRO A 34 4.44 12.50 -5.66
CA PRO A 34 3.66 11.40 -5.07
C PRO A 34 3.69 10.10 -5.89
N PHE A 35 3.36 8.98 -5.25
CA PHE A 35 3.19 7.70 -5.92
C PHE A 35 1.83 7.67 -6.62
N ASN A 36 1.85 7.55 -7.94
CA ASN A 36 0.64 7.59 -8.77
C ASN A 36 0.27 6.18 -9.24
N MET A 37 -0.98 5.79 -9.03
CA MET A 37 -1.52 4.54 -9.56
C MET A 37 -2.95 4.72 -10.09
N THR A 38 -3.33 3.84 -11.01
CA THR A 38 -4.70 3.75 -11.56
C THR A 38 -5.25 2.37 -11.24
N ILE A 39 -6.29 2.36 -10.41
CA ILE A 39 -7.04 1.18 -9.99
C ILE A 39 -8.24 1.02 -10.92
N ARG A 40 -8.32 -0.13 -11.58
CA ARG A 40 -9.42 -0.46 -12.50
C ARG A 40 -10.36 -1.52 -11.92
N CYS A 41 -9.90 -2.28 -10.94
CA CYS A 41 -10.69 -3.32 -10.29
C CYS A 41 -11.54 -2.72 -9.17
N GLN A 42 -12.84 -3.04 -9.16
CA GLN A 42 -13.75 -2.58 -8.11
C GLN A 42 -13.41 -3.18 -6.74
N PHE A 43 -12.91 -4.42 -6.70
CA PHE A 43 -12.48 -5.07 -5.46
C PHE A 43 -11.27 -4.37 -4.84
N GLU A 44 -10.25 -4.03 -5.64
CA GLU A 44 -9.08 -3.27 -5.18
C GLU A 44 -9.49 -1.88 -4.68
N TRP A 45 -10.43 -1.22 -5.38
CA TRP A 45 -10.94 0.08 -4.96
C TRP A 45 -11.69 0.01 -3.63
N ALA A 46 -12.53 -1.01 -3.44
CA ALA A 46 -13.24 -1.24 -2.19
C ALA A 46 -12.28 -1.57 -1.04
N ALA A 47 -11.22 -2.34 -1.30
CA ALA A 47 -10.17 -2.63 -0.32
C ALA A 47 -9.44 -1.34 0.11
N ILE A 48 -9.00 -0.51 -0.84
CA ILE A 48 -8.37 0.79 -0.56
C ILE A 48 -9.31 1.66 0.27
N ALA A 49 -10.60 1.75 -0.11
CA ALA A 49 -11.57 2.56 0.62
C ALA A 49 -11.71 2.10 2.08
N GLN A 50 -11.73 0.79 2.36
CA GLN A 50 -11.74 0.30 3.74
C GLN A 50 -10.43 0.63 4.47
N CYS A 51 -9.27 0.44 3.86
CA CYS A 51 -7.98 0.79 4.48
C CYS A 51 -7.87 2.29 4.80
N VAL A 52 -8.33 3.17 3.90
CA VAL A 52 -8.38 4.62 4.10
C VAL A 52 -9.30 4.97 5.27
N ASN A 53 -10.54 4.47 5.25
CA ASN A 53 -11.55 4.73 6.27
C ASN A 53 -11.19 4.16 7.66
N GLN A 54 -10.37 3.10 7.73
CA GLN A 54 -9.88 2.52 8.98
C GLN A 54 -8.68 3.27 9.57
N GLY A 55 -8.23 4.37 8.96
CA GLY A 55 -7.30 5.30 9.61
C GLY A 55 -6.00 5.59 8.87
N ILE A 56 -5.99 5.67 7.53
CA ILE A 56 -5.04 6.59 6.87
C ILE A 56 -5.33 8.04 7.33
N ASP A 57 -6.58 8.30 7.71
CA ASP A 57 -7.07 9.56 8.30
C ASP A 57 -6.37 10.04 9.59
N ALA A 58 -5.60 9.19 10.28
CA ALA A 58 -4.84 9.56 11.48
C ALA A 58 -3.40 9.98 11.17
N CYS A 59 -2.90 9.74 9.95
CA CYS A 59 -1.61 10.28 9.52
C CYS A 59 -1.83 11.73 9.06
N SER A 60 -1.14 12.68 9.67
CA SER A 60 -1.29 14.14 9.49
C SER A 60 -0.93 14.66 8.08
N VAL A 61 -1.00 13.84 7.03
CA VAL A 61 -0.57 14.11 5.65
C VAL A 61 -1.78 14.22 4.70
N LYS A 62 -2.94 14.63 5.21
CA LYS A 62 -4.20 14.69 4.44
C LYS A 62 -4.17 15.63 3.22
N GLU A 63 -3.30 16.64 3.20
CA GLU A 63 -3.37 17.70 2.18
C GLU A 63 -2.77 17.33 0.80
N ARG A 64 -2.19 16.12 0.62
CA ARG A 64 -1.59 15.72 -0.67
C ARG A 64 -2.15 14.45 -1.30
N ASP A 65 -2.89 13.63 -0.55
CA ASP A 65 -3.38 12.37 -1.08
C ASP A 65 -4.70 12.55 -1.82
N VAL A 66 -4.81 12.01 -3.03
CA VAL A 66 -6.00 12.09 -3.88
C VAL A 66 -6.47 10.68 -4.19
N TYR A 67 -7.76 10.42 -4.01
CA TYR A 67 -8.43 9.15 -4.33
C TYR A 67 -9.71 9.45 -5.13
N GLU A 68 -9.59 9.64 -6.44
CA GLU A 68 -10.71 10.06 -7.29
C GLU A 68 -10.82 9.23 -8.57
N ASN A 69 -12.02 8.73 -8.88
CA ASN A 69 -12.34 8.03 -10.14
C ASN A 69 -11.34 6.90 -10.51
N GLY A 70 -10.89 6.12 -9.52
CA GLY A 70 -9.91 5.05 -9.73
C GLY A 70 -8.45 5.54 -9.84
N HIS A 71 -8.19 6.84 -9.77
CA HIS A 71 -6.84 7.38 -9.66
C HIS A 71 -6.47 7.63 -8.20
N CYS A 72 -5.32 7.09 -7.79
CA CYS A 72 -4.69 7.41 -6.51
C CYS A 72 -3.38 8.17 -6.74
N SER A 73 -3.21 9.30 -6.05
CA SER A 73 -1.94 9.99 -5.88
C SER A 73 -1.65 10.00 -4.38
N ILE A 74 -0.63 9.27 -3.94
CA ILE A 74 -0.40 8.97 -2.52
C ILE A 74 1.00 9.43 -2.13
N SER A 75 1.10 10.20 -1.05
CA SER A 75 2.39 10.61 -0.49
C SER A 75 3.17 9.40 0.05
N PRO A 76 4.52 9.48 0.11
CA PRO A 76 5.34 8.33 0.47
C PRO A 76 5.00 7.71 1.84
N MET A 77 4.71 8.54 2.84
CA MET A 77 4.33 8.05 4.17
C MET A 77 2.94 7.42 4.18
N SER A 78 1.97 8.02 3.49
CA SER A 78 0.64 7.43 3.36
C SER A 78 0.66 6.12 2.60
N LEU A 79 1.56 5.96 1.62
CA LEU A 79 1.73 4.69 0.92
C LEU A 79 2.22 3.59 1.86
N CYS A 80 3.18 3.87 2.74
CA CYS A 80 3.61 2.90 3.75
C CYS A 80 2.46 2.45 4.66
N VAL A 81 1.62 3.41 5.11
CA VAL A 81 0.45 3.10 5.94
C VAL A 81 -0.59 2.30 5.16
N LEU A 82 -0.85 2.66 3.91
CA LEU A 82 -1.76 1.92 3.03
C LEU A 82 -1.29 0.48 2.84
N LEU A 83 -0.01 0.28 2.49
CA LEU A 83 0.57 -1.05 2.28
C LEU A 83 0.47 -1.91 3.54
N ARG A 84 0.74 -1.35 4.71
CA ARG A 84 0.54 -2.06 5.99
C ARG A 84 -0.91 -2.47 6.18
N ARG A 85 -1.86 -1.57 5.93
CA ARG A 85 -3.30 -1.86 6.07
C ARG A 85 -3.79 -2.89 5.07
N LEU A 86 -3.30 -2.89 3.83
CA LEU A 86 -3.67 -3.90 2.85
C LEU A 86 -3.31 -5.33 3.33
N GLY A 87 -2.23 -5.47 4.11
CA GLY A 87 -1.82 -6.76 4.71
C GLY A 87 -2.47 -7.09 6.05
N ASP A 88 -2.78 -6.07 6.86
CA ASP A 88 -3.20 -6.25 8.27
C ASP A 88 -4.67 -5.93 8.56
N SER A 89 -5.45 -5.45 7.58
CA SER A 89 -6.84 -5.06 7.80
C SER A 89 -7.79 -6.25 7.85
N ASP A 90 -8.66 -6.26 8.86
CA ASP A 90 -9.86 -7.10 8.89
C ASP A 90 -10.91 -6.51 7.92
N PHE A 91 -10.93 -7.00 6.68
CA PHE A 91 -11.90 -6.58 5.68
C PHE A 91 -13.31 -7.04 6.04
N ARG A 92 -14.28 -6.14 5.86
CA ARG A 92 -15.69 -6.45 6.03
C ARG A 92 -16.34 -6.62 4.67
N GLY A 93 -17.13 -7.67 4.51
CA GLY A 93 -17.95 -7.84 3.31
C GLY A 93 -18.90 -6.66 3.11
N THR A 94 -19.12 -6.29 1.86
CA THR A 94 -20.15 -5.34 1.46
C THR A 94 -21.34 -6.10 0.87
N ASN A 95 -22.38 -5.39 0.44
CA ASN A 95 -23.50 -6.01 -0.29
C ASN A 95 -23.07 -6.61 -1.65
N GLU A 96 -21.90 -6.23 -2.16
CA GLU A 96 -21.42 -6.59 -3.51
C GLU A 96 -20.19 -7.49 -3.48
N HIS A 97 -19.44 -7.52 -2.38
CA HIS A 97 -18.15 -8.20 -2.28
C HIS A 97 -18.03 -8.94 -0.94
N SER A 98 -17.56 -10.19 -0.94
CA SER A 98 -17.29 -10.91 0.31
C SER A 98 -16.03 -10.34 1.00
N ALA A 99 -15.86 -10.63 2.28
CA ALA A 99 -14.64 -10.25 3.00
C ALA A 99 -13.40 -10.95 2.42
N GLU A 100 -13.54 -12.20 1.97
CA GLU A 100 -12.48 -12.98 1.34
C GLU A 100 -12.03 -12.37 0.01
N ASP A 101 -12.97 -11.99 -0.87
CA ASP A 101 -12.65 -11.34 -2.15
C ASP A 101 -11.88 -10.02 -1.96
N LEU A 102 -12.25 -9.25 -0.93
CA LEU A 102 -11.59 -8.00 -0.60
C LEU A 102 -10.19 -8.21 -0.04
N TRP A 103 -10.00 -9.24 0.78
CA TRP A 103 -8.70 -9.61 1.31
C TRP A 103 -7.77 -10.09 0.18
N ASP A 104 -8.25 -10.96 -0.70
CA ASP A 104 -7.49 -11.43 -1.87
C ASP A 104 -7.07 -10.25 -2.78
N ALA A 105 -8.00 -9.32 -3.05
CA ALA A 105 -7.70 -8.12 -3.83
C ALA A 105 -6.68 -7.20 -3.12
N ALA A 106 -6.77 -7.05 -1.80
CA ALA A 106 -5.84 -6.23 -1.02
C ALA A 106 -4.42 -6.79 -1.05
N ILE A 107 -4.28 -8.09 -0.86
CA ILE A 107 -2.99 -8.79 -0.90
C ILE A 107 -2.39 -8.72 -2.32
N SER A 108 -3.19 -8.97 -3.35
CA SER A 108 -2.75 -8.85 -4.74
C SER A 108 -2.27 -7.44 -5.10
N LEU A 109 -3.01 -6.42 -4.64
CA LEU A 109 -2.65 -5.01 -4.84
C LEU A 109 -1.34 -4.67 -4.10
N GLN A 110 -1.20 -5.09 -2.84
CA GLN A 110 0.00 -4.86 -2.05
C GLN A 110 1.24 -5.43 -2.73
N SER A 111 1.17 -6.70 -3.17
CA SER A 111 2.25 -7.35 -3.94
C SER A 111 2.56 -6.61 -5.25
N SER A 112 1.52 -6.20 -5.98
CA SER A 112 1.70 -5.47 -7.25
C SER A 112 2.42 -4.12 -7.04
N ILE A 113 2.10 -3.40 -5.96
CA ILE A 113 2.78 -2.15 -5.63
C ILE A 113 4.25 -2.40 -5.27
N PHE A 114 4.56 -3.44 -4.48
CA PHE A 114 5.95 -3.80 -4.19
C PHE A 114 6.75 -4.11 -5.44
N ILE A 115 6.19 -4.89 -6.36
CA ILE A 115 6.82 -5.21 -7.65
C ILE A 115 7.13 -3.92 -8.44
N VAL A 116 6.14 -3.03 -8.59
CA VAL A 116 6.31 -1.75 -9.31
C VAL A 116 7.37 -0.85 -8.66
N LEU A 117 7.49 -0.91 -7.33
CA LEU A 117 8.51 -0.19 -6.58
C LEU A 117 9.90 -0.83 -6.69
N GLY A 118 10.05 -2.03 -7.25
CA GLY A 118 11.33 -2.74 -7.29
C GLY A 118 11.69 -3.40 -5.96
N ILE A 119 10.69 -3.79 -5.17
CA ILE A 119 10.86 -4.52 -3.91
C ILE A 119 10.54 -6.00 -4.19
N ASP A 120 11.47 -6.88 -3.87
CA ASP A 120 11.32 -8.32 -4.08
C ASP A 120 10.45 -8.99 -3.01
N ASP A 121 10.17 -10.27 -3.22
CA ASP A 121 9.40 -11.10 -2.29
C ASP A 121 10.07 -11.20 -0.90
N CYS A 122 11.39 -11.04 -0.83
CA CYS A 122 12.17 -11.00 0.42
C CYS A 122 12.07 -9.65 1.16
N GLY A 123 11.31 -8.68 0.63
CA GLY A 123 11.16 -7.35 1.23
C GLY A 123 12.37 -6.43 1.02
N GLN A 124 13.24 -6.76 0.08
CA GLN A 124 14.44 -5.98 -0.25
C GLN A 124 14.20 -5.12 -1.48
N TYR A 125 14.65 -3.87 -1.45
CA TYR A 125 14.69 -3.05 -2.65
C TYR A 125 15.84 -3.50 -3.55
N VAL A 126 15.48 -4.10 -4.69
CA VAL A 126 16.41 -4.61 -5.72
C VAL A 126 16.41 -3.73 -6.97
N GLY A 127 15.48 -2.79 -7.07
CA GLY A 127 15.33 -1.89 -8.21
C GLY A 127 14.41 -2.46 -9.30
N ARG A 128 13.87 -1.57 -10.14
CA ARG A 128 12.90 -1.93 -11.17
C ARG A 128 13.48 -2.82 -12.27
N GLU A 129 14.73 -2.59 -12.66
CA GLU A 129 15.44 -3.39 -13.68
C GLU A 129 15.53 -4.86 -13.26
N ALA A 130 15.87 -5.12 -11.99
CA ALA A 130 15.95 -6.47 -11.43
C ALA A 130 14.58 -7.18 -11.37
N MET A 131 13.48 -6.41 -11.34
CA MET A 131 12.11 -6.93 -11.44
C MET A 131 11.64 -7.13 -12.90
N GLY A 132 12.50 -6.86 -13.90
CA GLY A 132 12.12 -6.91 -15.31
C GLY A 132 11.22 -5.75 -15.74
N LEU A 133 11.25 -4.63 -15.01
CA LEU A 133 10.45 -3.44 -15.27
C LEU A 133 11.31 -2.34 -15.91
N GLU A 134 11.52 -2.42 -17.23
CA GLU A 134 12.08 -1.37 -18.09
C GLU A 134 11.35 -1.26 -19.43
#